data_AF-A0A848UFX3-F1
#
_entry.id   AF-A0A848UFX3-F1
#
_cell.length_a   1.000
_cell.length_b   1.000
_cell.length_c   1.000
_cell.angle_alpha   90.00
_cell.angle_beta   90.00
_cell.angle_gamma   90.00
#
_symmetry.space_group_name_H-M   'P 1'
#
loop_
_entity.id
_entity.type
_entity.pdbx_description
1 polymer ?
#
loop_
_entity_poly.entity_id
_entity_poly.type
_entity_poly.pdbx_seq_one_letter_code
_entity_poly.pdbx_strand_id
1 'polypeptide(L)'
;MILPVDPTTIADLDRLGVLIDRNGIEAVPAHLLDAVIETAEQLGIRPVAKQVLADPAEPTVARERAFAHVAYGLFGARERAAATAN
;
A
#
# COMPACT_ATOMS: atom_id res chain seq x y z
N MET A 1 -16.98 -13.40 -4.50
CA MET A 1 -17.43 -12.00 -4.71
C MET A 1 -16.29 -11.11 -4.23
N ILE A 2 -15.51 -10.56 -5.16
CA ILE A 2 -14.43 -9.62 -4.83
C ILE A 2 -15.10 -8.25 -4.75
N LEU A 3 -15.18 -7.68 -3.54
CA LEU A 3 -15.71 -6.32 -3.35
C LEU A 3 -14.83 -5.32 -4.10
N PRO A 4 -15.38 -4.21 -4.64
CA PRO A 4 -14.56 -3.12 -5.15
C PRO A 4 -13.75 -2.55 -3.98
N VAL A 5 -12.45 -2.82 -3.97
CA VAL A 5 -11.51 -2.26 -3.01
C VAL A 5 -11.06 -0.93 -3.59
N ASP A 6 -11.24 0.16 -2.85
CA ASP A 6 -10.54 1.42 -3.12
C ASP A 6 -9.28 1.38 -2.24
N PRO A 7 -8.11 0.97 -2.79
CA PRO A 7 -6.91 0.69 -1.99
C PRO A 7 -6.28 1.95 -1.38
N THR A 8 -6.99 3.07 -1.39
CA THR A 8 -6.60 4.35 -0.81
C THR A 8 -7.28 4.64 0.53
N THR A 9 -8.27 3.83 0.95
CA THR A 9 -8.88 3.96 2.28
C THR A 9 -8.06 3.23 3.34
N ILE A 10 -8.07 3.74 4.58
CA ILE A 10 -7.36 3.10 5.70
C ILE A 10 -7.87 1.67 5.94
N ALA A 11 -9.19 1.46 5.83
CA ALA A 11 -9.79 0.14 6.03
C ALA A 11 -9.36 -0.85 4.93
N ASP A 12 -9.14 -0.38 3.70
CA ASP A 12 -8.73 -1.23 2.59
C ASP A 12 -7.23 -1.53 2.60
N LEU A 13 -6.39 -0.57 3.02
CA LEU A 13 -4.97 -0.82 3.30
C LEU A 13 -4.78 -1.86 4.42
N ASP A 14 -5.60 -1.79 5.48
CA ASP A 14 -5.57 -2.76 6.59
C ASP A 14 -6.00 -4.16 6.12
N ARG A 15 -7.08 -4.25 5.34
CA ARG A 15 -7.52 -5.51 4.72
C ARG A 15 -6.45 -6.11 3.80
N LEU A 16 -5.77 -5.29 3.01
CA LEU A 16 -4.65 -5.72 2.17
C LEU A 16 -3.48 -6.23 3.03
N GLY A 17 -3.15 -5.55 4.12
CA GLY A 17 -2.15 -6.01 5.09
C GLY A 17 -2.49 -7.39 5.67
N VAL A 18 -3.74 -7.61 6.08
CA VAL A 18 -4.22 -8.91 6.57
C VAL A 18 -4.16 -9.99 5.48
N LEU A 19 -4.45 -9.65 4.23
CA LEU A 19 -4.37 -10.59 3.11
C LEU A 19 -2.92 -11.01 2.84
N ILE A 20 -1.99 -10.05 2.86
CA ILE A 20 -0.55 -10.27 2.69
C ILE A 20 0.00 -11.13 3.83
N ASP A 21 -0.34 -10.80 5.09
CA ASP A 21 0.10 -11.57 6.26
C ASP A 21 -0.32 -13.05 6.19
N ARG A 22 -1.52 -13.32 5.68
CA ARG A 22 -2.07 -14.69 5.60
C ARG A 22 -1.61 -15.47 4.39
N ASN A 23 -1.46 -14.82 3.24
CA ASN A 23 -1.32 -15.50 1.94
C ASN A 23 -0.08 -15.07 1.15
N GLY A 24 0.72 -14.15 1.68
CA GLY A 24 1.84 -13.53 0.99
C GLY A 24 1.42 -12.47 -0.02
N ILE A 25 2.35 -11.59 -0.37
CA ILE A 25 2.08 -10.48 -1.32
C ILE A 25 1.76 -10.94 -2.74
N GLU A 26 2.22 -12.12 -3.14
CA GLU A 26 1.94 -12.70 -4.46
C GLU A 26 0.47 -13.08 -4.64
N ALA A 27 -0.27 -13.28 -3.55
CA ALA A 27 -1.70 -13.54 -3.58
C ALA A 27 -2.54 -12.26 -3.80
N VAL A 28 -1.91 -11.08 -3.71
CA VAL A 28 -2.59 -9.80 -3.96
C VAL A 28 -2.69 -9.56 -5.46
N PRO A 29 -3.88 -9.28 -6.00
CA PRO A 29 -4.02 -8.88 -7.39
C PRO A 29 -3.17 -7.66 -7.74
N ALA A 30 -2.40 -7.75 -8.83
CA ALA A 30 -1.46 -6.69 -9.25
C ALA A 30 -2.09 -5.30 -9.31
N HIS A 31 -3.29 -5.18 -9.90
CA HIS A 31 -4.02 -3.91 -10.01
C HIS A 31 -4.31 -3.22 -8.66
N LEU A 32 -4.42 -3.99 -7.55
CA LEU A 32 -4.60 -3.40 -6.22
C LEU A 32 -3.28 -2.85 -5.68
N LEU A 33 -2.17 -3.55 -5.91
CA LEU A 33 -0.82 -3.06 -5.56
C LEU A 33 -0.48 -1.81 -6.38
N ASP A 34 -0.78 -1.81 -7.68
CA ASP A 34 -0.55 -0.68 -8.57
C ASP A 34 -1.26 0.58 -8.07
N ALA A 35 -2.53 0.46 -7.68
CA ALA A 35 -3.29 1.59 -7.15
C ALA A 35 -2.77 2.10 -5.78
N VAL A 36 -2.22 1.22 -4.92
CA VAL A 36 -1.49 1.65 -3.70
C VAL A 36 -0.25 2.45 -4.08
N ILE A 37 0.53 1.97 -5.05
CA ILE A 37 1.77 2.61 -5.52
C ILE A 37 1.47 3.98 -6.15
N GLU A 38 0.48 4.07 -7.02
CA GLU A 38 0.04 5.31 -7.67
C GLU A 38 -0.40 6.36 -6.63
N THR A 39 -1.15 5.94 -5.61
CA THR A 39 -1.59 6.84 -4.53
C THR A 39 -0.41 7.33 -3.70
N ALA A 40 0.53 6.43 -3.39
CA ALA A 40 1.76 6.79 -2.70
C ALA A 40 2.61 7.76 -3.52
N GLU A 41 2.59 7.66 -4.85
CA GLU A 41 3.26 8.57 -5.77
C GLU A 41 2.66 9.97 -5.75
N GLN A 42 1.34 10.09 -5.86
CA GLN A 42 0.66 11.37 -5.82
C GLN A 42 0.90 12.12 -4.50
N LEU A 43 1.09 11.38 -3.41
CA LEU A 43 1.37 11.94 -2.07
C LEU A 43 2.86 12.07 -1.75
N GLY A 44 3.76 11.79 -2.70
CA GLY A 44 5.21 11.95 -2.53
C GLY A 44 5.84 11.01 -1.51
N ILE A 45 5.26 9.82 -1.30
CA ILE A 45 5.66 8.90 -0.24
C ILE A 45 6.79 7.98 -0.70
N ARG A 46 7.91 8.02 0.05
CA ARG A 46 9.03 7.06 0.11
C ARG A 46 9.35 6.35 -1.24
N PRO A 47 10.10 7.01 -2.16
CA PRO A 47 10.38 6.51 -3.50
C PRO A 47 10.99 5.10 -3.55
N VAL A 48 11.93 4.81 -2.65
CA VAL A 48 12.62 3.50 -2.58
C VAL A 48 11.66 2.38 -2.17
N ALA A 49 10.76 2.63 -1.22
CA ALA A 49 9.78 1.62 -0.81
C ALA A 49 8.79 1.31 -1.94
N LYS A 50 8.41 2.31 -2.74
CA LYS A 50 7.57 2.07 -3.93
C LYS A 50 8.29 1.21 -4.98
N GLN A 51 9.56 1.51 -5.26
CA GLN A 51 10.35 0.74 -6.22
C GLN A 51 10.49 -0.72 -5.81
N VAL A 52 10.82 -0.97 -4.54
CA VAL A 52 10.89 -2.34 -4.00
C VAL A 52 9.53 -3.03 -4.05
N LEU A 53 8.43 -2.33 -3.77
CA LEU A 53 7.08 -2.91 -3.82
C LEU A 53 6.67 -3.31 -5.25
N ALA A 54 7.01 -2.46 -6.22
CA ALA A 54 6.64 -2.62 -7.63
C ALA A 54 7.49 -3.65 -8.39
N ASP A 55 8.71 -3.94 -7.94
CA ASP A 55 9.62 -4.85 -8.62
C ASP A 55 9.30 -6.32 -8.28
N PRO A 56 8.80 -7.14 -9.24
CA PRO A 56 8.54 -8.55 -8.99
C PRO A 56 9.82 -9.40 -8.88
N ALA A 57 11.00 -8.87 -9.24
CA ALA A 57 12.29 -9.55 -9.07
C ALA A 57 12.83 -9.42 -7.63
N GLU A 58 12.30 -8.49 -6.83
CA GLU A 58 12.67 -8.34 -5.42
C GLU A 58 12.14 -9.51 -4.58
N PRO A 59 12.85 -9.93 -3.52
CA PRO A 59 12.38 -10.99 -2.63
C PRO A 59 11.02 -10.66 -2.00
N THR A 60 10.13 -11.66 -1.89
CA THR A 60 8.78 -11.53 -1.33
C THR A 60 8.77 -10.79 0.02
N VAL A 61 9.68 -11.15 0.93
CA VAL A 61 9.82 -10.52 2.25
C VAL A 61 10.18 -9.03 2.16
N ALA A 62 10.98 -8.63 1.17
CA ALA A 62 11.33 -7.23 0.94
C ALA A 62 10.12 -6.44 0.43
N ARG A 63 9.36 -7.02 -0.50
CA ARG A 63 8.13 -6.43 -1.04
C ARG A 63 7.04 -6.25 0.03
N GLU A 64 6.88 -7.22 0.92
CA GLU A 64 5.94 -7.15 2.05
C GLU A 64 6.30 -6.03 3.05
N ARG A 65 7.59 -5.90 3.40
CA ARG A 65 8.06 -4.80 4.24
C ARG A 65 7.90 -3.45 3.56
N ALA A 66 8.15 -3.40 2.25
CA ALA A 66 7.95 -2.21 1.44
C ALA A 66 6.48 -1.79 1.44
N PHE A 67 5.55 -2.73 1.31
CA PHE A 67 4.11 -2.49 1.47
C PHE A 67 3.80 -1.85 2.83
N ALA A 68 4.29 -2.43 3.94
CA ALA A 68 4.05 -1.88 5.27
C ALA A 68 4.51 -0.42 5.40
N HIS A 69 5.71 -0.11 4.87
CA HIS A 69 6.23 1.27 4.87
C HIS A 69 5.39 2.25 4.05
N VAL A 70 4.88 1.81 2.89
CA VAL A 70 3.99 2.62 2.05
C VAL A 70 2.66 2.85 2.76
N ALA A 71 2.05 1.80 3.32
CA ALA A 71 0.79 1.87 4.04
C ALA A 71 0.85 2.83 5.25
N TYR A 72 1.91 2.74 6.07
CA TYR A 72 2.12 3.69 7.19
C TYR A 72 2.32 5.13 6.71
N GLY A 73 3.01 5.32 5.58
CA GLY A 73 3.15 6.63 4.97
C GLY A 73 1.79 7.23 4.58
N LEU A 74 0.96 6.43 3.91
CA LEU A 74 -0.39 6.83 3.47
C LEU A 74 -1.28 7.20 4.66
N PHE A 75 -1.26 6.39 5.72
CA PHE A 75 -1.97 6.68 6.96
C PHE A 75 -1.56 8.05 7.53
N GLY A 76 -0.26 8.29 7.73
CA GLY A 76 0.22 9.54 8.30
C GLY A 76 0.01 10.77 7.40
N ALA A 77 0.03 10.59 6.06
CA ALA A 77 -0.29 11.68 5.13
C ALA A 77 -1.75 12.13 5.26
N ARG A 78 -2.66 11.18 5.47
CA ARG A 78 -4.09 11.46 5.63
C ARG A 78 -4.42 12.14 6.96
N GLU A 79 -3.79 11.73 8.05
CA GLU A 79 -3.94 12.41 9.35
C GLU A 79 -3.53 13.88 9.28
N ARG A 80 -2.40 14.18 8.60
CA ARG A 80 -1.96 15.58 8.39
C ARG A 80 -2.95 16.39 7.55
N ALA A 81 -3.51 15.80 6.49
CA ALA A 81 -4.51 16.45 5.66
C ALA A 81 -5.79 16.78 6.46
N ALA A 82 -6.26 15.84 7.30
CA ALA A 82 -7.42 16.05 8.16
C ALA A 82 -7.16 17.14 9.22
N ALA A 83 -5.95 17.21 9.78
CA ALA A 83 -5.58 18.23 10.75
C ALA A 83 -5.49 19.65 10.16
N THR A 84 -5.26 19.79 8.85
CA THR A 84 -5.16 21.10 8.16
C THR A 84 -6.52 21.63 7.70
N ALA A 85 -7.55 20.77 7.68
CA ALA A 85 -8.90 21.12 7.24
C ALA A 85 -9.84 21.60 8.37
N ASN A 86 -9.35 21.55 9.63
CA ASN A 86 -10.01 22.09 10.83
C ASN A 86 -9.38 23.41 11.24
#